data_AF-A0A438HZI5-F1
#
_entry.id   AF-A0A438HZI5-F1
#
_cell.length_a   1.000
_cell.length_b   1.000
_cell.length_c   1.000
_cell.angle_alpha   90.00
_cell.angle_beta   90.00
_cell.angle_gamma   90.00
#
_symmetry.space_group_name_H-M   'P 1'
#
loop_
_entity.id
_entity.type
_entity.pdbx_description
1 polymer ?
#
loop_
_entity_poly.entity_id
_entity_poly.type
_entity_poly.pdbx_seq_one_letter_code
_entity_poly.pdbx_strand_id
1 'polypeptide(L)'
;MALRSLDNALPTTPERPKKQAKVAISIQKQSDFGVNDENKAPLPPTADATIDYISSENLKAMPDPETQITGLTEGLDSKDWAKVCESLNDARRFALYHSALMAPILEKVSLVLVKAMKNPRSALSKTSIMASTDIFNTFGDELL
;
A
#
# COMPACT_ATOMS: atom_id res chain seq x y z
N MET A 1 33.22 -2.43 45.79
CA MET A 1 32.36 -3.11 44.80
C MET A 1 32.86 -2.72 43.42
N ALA A 2 33.47 -3.66 42.69
CA ALA A 2 33.97 -3.42 41.34
C ALA A 2 32.84 -3.66 40.32
N LEU A 3 32.59 -2.68 39.45
CA LEU A 3 31.63 -2.79 38.35
C LEU A 3 32.20 -3.74 37.28
N ARG A 4 31.48 -4.83 36.98
CA ARG A 4 31.82 -5.71 35.86
C ARG A 4 31.40 -5.05 34.56
N SER A 5 32.32 -4.94 33.62
CA SER A 5 32.04 -4.45 32.25
C SER A 5 31.16 -5.49 31.54
N LEU A 6 30.01 -5.07 31.01
CA LEU A 6 29.14 -5.91 30.19
C LEU A 6 29.59 -5.79 28.73
N ASP A 7 30.39 -6.75 28.29
CA ASP A 7 30.82 -6.89 26.90
C ASP A 7 29.66 -7.50 26.09
N ASN A 8 28.83 -6.65 25.48
CA ASN A 8 27.71 -7.04 24.62
C ASN A 8 28.13 -7.08 23.14
N ALA A 9 29.13 -7.88 22.81
CA ALA A 9 29.44 -8.17 21.41
C ALA A 9 28.52 -9.30 20.90
N LEU A 10 27.63 -8.98 19.95
CA LEU A 10 26.85 -9.96 19.19
C LEU A 10 27.80 -10.82 18.33
N PRO A 11 27.66 -12.16 18.32
CA PRO A 11 28.41 -13.01 17.38
C PRO A 11 28.04 -12.65 15.93
N THR A 12 29.01 -12.13 15.19
CA THR A 12 28.89 -11.93 13.74
C THR A 12 29.12 -13.26 13.02
N THR A 13 28.04 -13.99 12.71
CA THR A 13 27.82 -14.72 11.44
C THR A 13 26.59 -15.63 11.53
N PRO A 14 25.72 -15.61 10.51
CA PRO A 14 25.08 -16.82 10.04
C PRO A 14 25.57 -17.13 8.62
N GLU A 15 26.22 -18.28 8.47
CA GLU A 15 26.61 -18.88 7.20
C GLU A 15 25.37 -19.11 6.33
N ARG A 16 25.32 -18.50 5.14
CA ARG A 16 24.23 -18.62 4.16
C ARG A 16 24.39 -19.92 3.35
N PRO A 17 23.47 -20.89 3.40
CA PRO A 17 23.51 -22.03 2.50
C PRO A 17 23.18 -21.58 1.07
N LYS A 18 24.11 -21.81 0.14
CA LYS A 18 23.95 -21.56 -1.30
C LYS A 18 22.92 -22.54 -1.88
N LYS A 19 21.69 -22.09 -2.16
CA LYS A 19 20.74 -22.85 -2.98
C LYS A 19 21.07 -22.66 -4.47
N GLN A 20 21.35 -23.78 -5.12
CA GLN A 20 21.71 -23.91 -6.53
C GLN A 20 20.54 -23.55 -7.45
N ALA A 21 20.86 -22.92 -8.58
CA ALA A 21 19.93 -22.62 -9.66
C ALA A 21 19.44 -23.92 -10.32
N LYS A 22 18.12 -24.14 -10.35
CA LYS A 22 17.50 -25.13 -11.24
C LYS A 22 16.81 -24.39 -12.38
N VAL A 23 17.33 -24.65 -13.57
CA VAL A 23 16.79 -24.30 -14.88
C VAL A 23 15.34 -24.79 -14.98
N ALA A 24 14.41 -23.89 -15.29
CA ALA A 24 13.02 -24.23 -15.58
C ALA A 24 12.88 -24.54 -17.08
N ILE A 25 12.66 -25.80 -17.39
CA ILE A 25 12.16 -26.25 -18.70
C ILE A 25 10.64 -26.13 -18.65
N SER A 26 10.07 -25.37 -19.58
CA SER A 26 8.64 -25.29 -19.85
C SER A 26 8.18 -26.54 -20.61
N ILE A 27 7.04 -27.15 -20.22
CA ILE A 27 6.12 -27.89 -21.11
C ILE A 27 4.79 -28.24 -20.37
N GLN A 28 3.71 -27.63 -20.90
CA GLN A 28 2.33 -28.11 -21.18
C GLN A 28 1.37 -28.72 -20.11
N LYS A 29 0.28 -27.98 -19.88
CA LYS A 29 -1.16 -28.28 -20.10
C LYS A 29 -1.65 -29.75 -20.00
N GLN A 30 -2.55 -30.07 -19.05
CA GLN A 30 -4.02 -30.19 -19.21
C GLN A 30 -4.69 -31.09 -18.13
N SER A 31 -5.92 -30.69 -17.70
CA SER A 31 -7.11 -31.49 -17.25
C SER A 31 -6.94 -32.56 -16.16
N ASP A 32 -7.89 -32.91 -15.32
CA ASP A 32 -9.22 -32.52 -14.83
C ASP A 32 -9.47 -33.54 -13.69
N PHE A 33 -10.59 -33.43 -12.96
CA PHE A 33 -11.13 -34.40 -12.00
C PHE A 33 -10.75 -34.23 -10.52
N GLY A 34 -11.81 -33.96 -9.76
CA GLY A 34 -11.80 -33.69 -8.33
C GLY A 34 -11.32 -34.87 -7.50
N VAL A 35 -10.43 -34.54 -6.58
CA VAL A 35 -10.16 -35.26 -5.35
C VAL A 35 -10.15 -34.18 -4.27
N ASN A 36 -10.80 -34.42 -3.13
CA ASN A 36 -10.67 -33.50 -2.01
C ASN A 36 -9.18 -33.46 -1.62
N ASP A 37 -8.59 -32.27 -1.62
CA ASP A 37 -7.17 -32.10 -1.33
C ASP A 37 -7.07 -31.43 0.04
N GLU A 38 -7.25 -32.24 1.10
CA GLU A 38 -7.04 -31.83 2.49
C GLU A 38 -5.55 -31.57 2.81
N ASN A 39 -4.64 -31.78 1.85
CA ASN A 39 -3.21 -31.51 1.94
C ASN A 39 -2.75 -30.40 0.98
N LYS A 40 -3.64 -29.45 0.69
CA LYS A 40 -3.25 -28.24 -0.02
C LYS A 40 -2.54 -27.34 0.97
N ALA A 41 -1.22 -27.20 0.83
CA ALA A 41 -0.46 -26.16 1.51
C ALA A 41 -1.21 -24.83 1.35
N PRO A 42 -1.33 -24.00 2.41
CA PRO A 42 -1.96 -22.70 2.31
C PRO A 42 -1.44 -21.98 1.08
N LEU A 43 -2.37 -21.45 0.27
CA LEU A 43 -2.01 -20.61 -0.86
C LEU A 43 -0.95 -19.61 -0.37
N PRO A 44 0.15 -19.40 -1.12
CA PRO A 44 1.17 -18.47 -0.70
C PRO A 44 0.49 -17.13 -0.37
N PRO A 45 0.95 -16.42 0.68
CA PRO A 45 0.41 -15.11 0.99
C PRO A 45 0.38 -14.32 -0.31
N THR A 46 -0.80 -13.78 -0.64
CA THR A 46 -1.00 -12.88 -1.78
C THR A 46 0.20 -11.95 -1.79
N ALA A 47 0.97 -11.97 -2.89
CA ALA A 47 2.27 -11.32 -2.99
C ALA A 47 2.24 -9.96 -2.28
N ASP A 48 3.20 -9.71 -1.38
CA ASP A 48 3.27 -8.43 -0.66
C ASP A 48 3.14 -7.29 -1.68
N ALA A 49 2.01 -6.59 -1.64
CA ALA A 49 1.75 -5.52 -2.59
C ALA A 49 2.78 -4.42 -2.33
N THR A 50 3.74 -4.30 -3.24
CA THR A 50 4.78 -3.28 -3.16
C THR A 50 4.16 -1.92 -3.47
N ILE A 51 4.02 -1.08 -2.45
CA ILE A 51 3.54 0.29 -2.59
C ILE A 51 4.74 1.20 -2.89
N ASP A 52 4.69 1.91 -4.02
CA ASP A 52 5.68 2.93 -4.36
C ASP A 52 5.35 4.26 -3.67
N TYR A 53 6.38 4.93 -3.14
CA TYR A 53 6.23 6.18 -2.40
C TYR A 53 6.77 7.33 -3.22
N ILE A 54 5.90 7.88 -4.07
CA ILE A 54 6.22 9.02 -4.93
C ILE A 54 5.99 10.31 -4.13
N SER A 55 6.98 11.19 -4.08
CA SER A 55 6.85 12.51 -3.47
C SER A 55 5.90 13.41 -4.28
N SER A 56 5.30 14.38 -3.61
CA SER A 56 4.20 15.17 -4.17
C SER A 56 4.61 15.98 -5.40
N GLU A 57 5.85 16.46 -5.44
CA GLU A 57 6.43 17.15 -6.59
C GLU A 57 6.64 16.26 -7.83
N ASN A 58 6.68 14.94 -7.65
CA ASN A 58 6.84 13.96 -8.73
C ASN A 58 5.52 13.31 -9.17
N LEU A 59 4.40 13.67 -8.52
CA LEU A 59 3.08 13.20 -8.94
C LEU A 59 2.71 13.79 -10.30
N LYS A 60 1.83 13.09 -11.01
CA LYS A 60 1.35 13.51 -12.32
C LYS A 60 -0.16 13.63 -12.30
N ALA A 61 -0.67 14.63 -13.02
CA ALA A 61 -2.09 14.79 -13.28
C ALA A 61 -2.70 13.50 -13.86
N MET A 62 -4.00 13.34 -13.71
CA MET A 62 -4.70 12.17 -14.23
C MET A 62 -5.19 12.45 -15.64
N PRO A 63 -5.11 11.47 -16.56
CA PRO A 63 -5.48 11.70 -17.96
C PRO A 63 -6.98 11.98 -18.14
N ASP A 64 -7.83 11.42 -17.29
CA ASP A 64 -9.29 11.57 -17.33
C ASP A 64 -9.85 11.60 -15.90
N PRO A 65 -9.82 12.77 -15.23
CA PRO A 65 -10.18 12.87 -13.82
C PRO A 65 -11.69 12.73 -13.56
N GLU A 66 -12.54 13.05 -14.55
CA GLU A 66 -14.00 12.97 -14.39
C GLU A 66 -14.50 11.53 -14.35
N THR A 67 -13.90 10.61 -15.09
CA THR A 67 -14.25 9.19 -14.98
C THR A 67 -13.61 8.53 -13.77
N GLN A 68 -12.40 8.96 -13.40
CA GLN A 68 -11.64 8.38 -12.29
C GLN A 68 -12.18 8.76 -10.91
N ILE A 69 -12.98 9.84 -10.77
CA ILE A 69 -13.53 10.24 -9.46
C ILE A 69 -14.49 9.18 -8.89
N THR A 70 -15.23 8.50 -9.76
CA THR A 70 -16.09 7.37 -9.40
C THR A 70 -15.23 6.20 -8.91
N GLY A 71 -14.17 5.87 -9.65
CA GLY A 71 -13.23 4.81 -9.27
C GLY A 71 -12.48 5.09 -7.97
N LEU A 72 -12.16 6.36 -7.68
CA LEU A 72 -11.63 6.77 -6.38
C LEU A 72 -12.62 6.45 -5.27
N THR A 73 -13.88 6.85 -5.45
CA THR A 73 -14.94 6.66 -4.45
C THR A 73 -15.19 5.19 -4.14
N GLU A 74 -15.18 4.32 -5.15
CA GLU A 74 -15.32 2.87 -5.02
C GLU A 74 -14.10 2.24 -4.34
N GLY A 75 -12.89 2.64 -4.74
CA GLY A 75 -11.67 2.09 -4.17
C GLY A 75 -11.44 2.49 -2.71
N LEU A 76 -11.90 3.67 -2.30
CA LEU A 76 -11.93 4.08 -0.89
C LEU A 76 -12.87 3.23 -0.01
N ASP A 77 -13.91 2.65 -0.60
CA ASP A 77 -14.84 1.72 0.10
C ASP A 77 -14.36 0.26 0.06
N SER A 78 -13.22 0.00 -0.58
CA SER A 78 -12.70 -1.36 -0.69
C SER A 78 -12.34 -1.95 0.66
N LYS A 79 -12.62 -3.25 0.81
CA LYS A 79 -12.13 -4.04 1.96
C LYS A 79 -10.66 -4.44 1.80
N ASP A 80 -10.14 -4.36 0.58
CA ASP A 80 -8.73 -4.62 0.29
C ASP A 80 -7.90 -3.38 0.63
N TRP A 81 -7.03 -3.53 1.63
CA TRP A 81 -6.14 -2.46 2.07
C TRP A 81 -5.21 -1.96 0.96
N ALA A 82 -4.81 -2.84 0.02
CA ALA A 82 -3.94 -2.45 -1.09
C ALA A 82 -4.70 -1.52 -2.04
N LYS A 83 -5.98 -1.84 -2.30
CA LYS A 83 -6.85 -0.98 -3.11
C LYS A 83 -7.11 0.37 -2.45
N VAL A 84 -7.33 0.40 -1.13
CA VAL A 84 -7.44 1.66 -0.39
C VAL A 84 -6.15 2.48 -0.49
N CYS A 85 -4.99 1.81 -0.47
CA CYS A 85 -3.69 2.47 -0.63
C CYS A 85 -3.52 3.09 -2.03
N GLU A 86 -3.93 2.39 -3.09
CA GLU A 86 -3.99 2.94 -4.45
C GLU A 86 -4.91 4.15 -4.50
N SER A 87 -6.12 4.03 -3.98
CA SER A 87 -7.09 5.12 -3.96
C SER A 87 -6.63 6.33 -3.15
N LEU A 88 -5.90 6.15 -2.05
CA LEU A 88 -5.29 7.27 -1.33
C LEU A 88 -4.18 7.95 -2.14
N ASN A 89 -3.45 7.21 -2.98
CA ASN A 89 -2.50 7.83 -3.93
C ASN A 89 -3.22 8.59 -5.05
N ASP A 90 -4.36 8.10 -5.53
CA ASP A 90 -5.18 8.86 -6.47
C ASP A 90 -5.78 10.12 -5.80
N ALA A 91 -6.21 10.03 -4.54
CA ALA A 91 -6.65 11.19 -3.76
C ALA A 91 -5.58 12.29 -3.68
N ARG A 92 -4.29 11.91 -3.55
CA ARG A 92 -3.17 12.87 -3.62
C ARG A 92 -3.12 13.60 -4.95
N ARG A 93 -3.24 12.85 -6.06
CA ARG A 93 -3.23 13.42 -7.42
C ARG A 93 -4.45 14.31 -7.66
N PHE A 94 -5.61 13.94 -7.13
CA PHE A 94 -6.81 14.76 -7.17
C PHE A 94 -6.64 16.05 -6.38
N ALA A 95 -6.11 16.00 -5.14
CA ALA A 95 -5.88 17.20 -4.34
C ALA A 95 -4.96 18.20 -5.05
N LEU A 96 -3.91 17.73 -5.72
CA LEU A 96 -2.92 18.63 -6.35
C LEU A 96 -3.37 19.19 -7.70
N TYR A 97 -4.08 18.40 -8.52
CA TYR A 97 -4.35 18.76 -9.92
C TYR A 97 -5.84 18.95 -10.25
N HIS A 98 -6.74 18.44 -9.40
CA HIS A 98 -8.17 18.34 -9.69
C HIS A 98 -9.02 18.57 -8.42
N SER A 99 -8.60 19.52 -7.57
CA SER A 99 -9.18 19.75 -6.23
C SER A 99 -10.70 19.98 -6.26
N ALA A 100 -11.19 20.71 -7.26
CA ALA A 100 -12.62 20.98 -7.46
C ALA A 100 -13.47 19.71 -7.63
N LEU A 101 -12.93 18.65 -8.24
CA LEU A 101 -13.64 17.37 -8.40
C LEU A 101 -13.63 16.54 -7.11
N MET A 102 -12.62 16.76 -6.25
CA MET A 102 -12.48 16.07 -4.98
C MET A 102 -13.27 16.74 -3.85
N ALA A 103 -13.50 18.05 -3.93
CA ALA A 103 -14.19 18.82 -2.89
C ALA A 103 -15.54 18.20 -2.46
N PRO A 104 -16.43 17.73 -3.37
CA PRO A 104 -17.71 17.11 -2.98
C PRO A 104 -17.57 15.80 -2.19
N ILE A 105 -16.43 15.12 -2.30
CA ILE A 105 -16.15 13.85 -1.61
C ILE A 105 -15.09 13.98 -0.51
N LEU A 106 -14.65 15.21 -0.20
CA LEU A 106 -13.55 15.47 0.73
C LEU A 106 -13.84 14.92 2.14
N GLU A 107 -15.09 15.02 2.61
CA GLU A 107 -15.52 14.45 3.89
C GLU A 107 -15.27 12.94 3.94
N LYS A 108 -15.68 12.22 2.89
CA LYS A 108 -15.47 10.77 2.77
C LYS A 108 -13.98 10.43 2.73
N VAL A 109 -13.19 11.16 1.94
CA VAL A 109 -11.74 10.96 1.88
C VAL A 109 -11.11 11.15 3.26
N SER A 110 -11.48 12.22 3.96
CA SER A 110 -10.97 12.55 5.30
C SER A 110 -11.30 11.45 6.32
N LEU A 111 -12.51 10.89 6.27
CA LEU A 111 -12.91 9.77 7.12
C LEU A 111 -12.06 8.52 6.88
N VAL A 112 -11.80 8.17 5.62
CA VAL A 112 -10.96 7.01 5.25
C VAL A 112 -9.51 7.26 5.67
N LEU A 113 -9.03 8.48 5.48
CA LEU A 113 -7.68 8.90 5.83
C LEU A 113 -7.42 8.78 7.34
N VAL A 114 -8.31 9.28 8.19
CA VAL A 114 -8.17 9.11 9.67
C VAL A 114 -8.18 7.64 10.08
N LYS A 115 -8.99 6.79 9.44
CA LYS A 115 -8.99 5.35 9.68
C LYS A 115 -7.69 4.68 9.21
N ALA A 116 -7.20 5.06 8.03
CA ALA A 116 -6.00 4.52 7.42
C ALA A 116 -4.73 4.87 8.20
N MET A 117 -4.63 6.08 8.77
CA MET A 117 -3.50 6.49 9.63
C MET A 117 -3.31 5.56 10.84
N LYS A 118 -4.41 5.01 11.39
CA LYS A 118 -4.40 4.11 12.56
C LYS A 118 -4.28 2.64 12.18
N ASN A 119 -4.08 2.32 10.90
CA ASN A 119 -3.97 0.93 10.45
C ASN A 119 -2.60 0.34 10.83
N PRO A 120 -2.52 -0.92 11.30
CA PRO A 120 -1.25 -1.55 11.66
C PRO A 120 -0.32 -1.79 10.45
N ARG A 121 -0.83 -1.70 9.22
CA ARG A 121 -0.01 -1.79 8.01
C ARG A 121 0.66 -0.45 7.76
N SER A 122 1.99 -0.43 7.87
CA SER A 122 2.82 0.75 7.65
C SER A 122 2.59 1.38 6.27
N ALA A 123 2.39 0.57 5.23
CA ALA A 123 2.15 1.07 3.88
C ALA A 123 0.88 1.94 3.81
N LEU A 124 -0.24 1.44 4.35
CA LEU A 124 -1.50 2.18 4.34
C LEU A 124 -1.43 3.43 5.24
N SER A 125 -0.85 3.29 6.44
CA SER A 125 -0.68 4.42 7.37
C SER A 125 0.22 5.52 6.77
N LYS A 126 1.36 5.15 6.17
CA LYS A 126 2.29 6.08 5.54
C LYS A 126 1.65 6.79 4.33
N THR A 127 0.98 6.05 3.45
CA THR A 127 0.26 6.65 2.31
C THR A 127 -0.81 7.61 2.80
N SER A 128 -1.52 7.27 3.88
CA SER A 128 -2.52 8.15 4.48
C SER A 128 -1.90 9.45 5.02
N ILE A 129 -0.72 9.39 5.64
CA ILE A 129 0.01 10.58 6.11
C ILE A 129 0.43 11.45 4.92
N MET A 130 0.98 10.84 3.86
CA MET A 130 1.34 11.58 2.64
C MET A 130 0.12 12.24 2.00
N ALA A 131 -1.01 11.53 1.93
CA ALA A 131 -2.28 12.09 1.48
C ALA A 131 -2.80 13.24 2.35
N SER A 132 -2.60 13.15 3.66
CA SER A 132 -2.99 14.23 4.58
C SER A 132 -2.25 15.52 4.23
N THR A 133 -0.94 15.44 4.04
CA THR A 133 -0.12 16.60 3.69
C THR A 133 -0.60 17.27 2.41
N ASP A 134 -0.84 16.48 1.35
CA ASP A 134 -1.29 17.02 0.06
C ASP A 134 -2.68 17.65 0.17
N ILE A 135 -3.59 17.01 0.89
CA ILE A 135 -4.96 17.52 1.11
C ILE A 135 -4.94 18.80 1.94
N PHE A 136 -4.21 18.85 3.06
CA PHE A 136 -4.14 20.06 3.89
C PHE A 136 -3.46 21.22 3.17
N ASN A 137 -2.47 20.96 2.33
CA ASN A 137 -1.84 22.01 1.52
C ASN A 137 -2.81 22.58 0.45
N THR A 138 -3.73 21.77 -0.06
CA THR A 138 -4.73 22.21 -1.06
C THR A 138 -5.96 22.84 -0.43
N PHE A 139 -6.53 22.21 0.60
CA PHE A 139 -7.84 22.56 1.18
C PHE A 139 -7.74 23.22 2.55
N GLY A 140 -6.53 23.51 3.04
CA GLY A 140 -6.31 24.02 4.40
C GLY A 140 -7.10 25.28 4.73
N ASP A 141 -7.23 26.19 3.77
CA ASP A 141 -7.99 27.44 3.94
C ASP A 141 -9.51 27.21 3.97
N GLU A 142 -10.01 26.10 3.41
CA GLU A 142 -11.44 25.74 3.40
C GLU A 142 -11.83 24.89 4.61
N LEU A 143 -10.86 24.28 5.28
CA LEU A 143 -11.04 23.38 6.42
C LEU A 143 -10.94 24.07 7.79
N LEU A 144 -10.58 25.36 7.83
CA LEU A 144 -10.40 26.19 9.03
C LEU A 144 -11.41 27.34 9.10
#